data_AF-A0A1I3SK25-F1
#
_entry.id   AF-A0A1I3SK25-F1
#
_cell.length_a   1.000
_cell.length_b   1.000
_cell.length_c   1.000
_cell.angle_alpha   90.00
_cell.angle_beta   90.00
_cell.angle_gamma   90.00
#
_symmetry.space_group_name_H-M   'P 1'
#
loop_
_entity.id
_entity.type
_entity.pdbx_description
1 polymer ?
#
loop_
_entity_poly.entity_id
_entity_poly.type
_entity_poly.pdbx_seq_one_letter_code
_entity_poly.pdbx_strand_id
1 'polypeptide(L)'
;MPDPFYGHQPSVGLHILKDAWCQKAYLGVQSRRLAEPGELSNAIAATFAAAPVRHQGYRLERSPAEAIHVSEQERRLEAALLQRWGSPGMWPTSGGWGRLVACQVPLFDQAVRAGWGYIDLLGVTAEGLPAVVELKKAPTALADGQTAATETPFRMVLEAAAYAVALRRNWEIFRPEWIARLNTIGLPDSVIAQVPLKLERVPLVAVAPASFWIDWLPVTAKGQTVTDETWESFRLLMSEFEKENLPVSFFSVSGHDLDPDGLAIQPLIGFPPCTR
;
A
#
# COMPACT_ATOMS: atom_id res chain seq x y z
N MET A 1 31.36 -1.75 -2.34
CA MET A 1 29.98 -1.59 -1.83
C MET A 1 29.20 -2.86 -2.15
N PRO A 2 28.25 -3.29 -1.32
CA PRO A 2 27.35 -4.40 -1.65
C PRO A 2 26.63 -4.14 -2.97
N ASP A 3 26.28 -5.20 -3.72
CA ASP A 3 25.42 -5.08 -4.90
C ASP A 3 24.07 -4.48 -4.49
N PRO A 4 23.66 -3.30 -5.02
CA PRO A 4 22.39 -2.67 -4.66
C PRO A 4 21.17 -3.52 -5.03
N PHE A 5 21.32 -4.51 -5.91
CA PHE A 5 20.21 -5.33 -6.39
C PHE A 5 20.15 -6.72 -5.76
N TYR A 6 21.17 -7.11 -4.98
CA TYR A 6 21.24 -8.44 -4.36
C TYR A 6 21.06 -9.60 -5.36
N GLY A 7 21.53 -9.44 -6.60
CA GLY A 7 21.35 -10.40 -7.69
C GLY A 7 19.93 -10.48 -8.27
N HIS A 8 18.99 -9.66 -7.82
CA HIS A 8 17.63 -9.64 -8.35
C HIS A 8 17.48 -8.71 -9.55
N GLN A 9 16.57 -9.06 -10.45
CA GLN A 9 16.19 -8.28 -11.62
C GLN A 9 14.68 -8.01 -11.59
N PRO A 10 14.17 -6.93 -12.21
CA PRO A 10 12.74 -6.65 -12.26
C PRO A 10 11.86 -7.85 -12.65
N SER A 11 12.36 -8.71 -13.55
CA SER A 11 11.70 -9.94 -14.02
C SER A 11 11.39 -10.98 -12.94
N VAL A 12 11.93 -10.87 -11.73
CA VAL A 12 11.53 -11.74 -10.60
C VAL A 12 10.19 -11.32 -10.00
N GLY A 13 9.74 -10.10 -10.26
CA GLY A 13 8.45 -9.56 -9.84
C GLY A 13 8.47 -8.83 -8.50
N LEU A 14 7.59 -7.83 -8.39
CA LEU A 14 7.38 -6.95 -7.23
C LEU A 14 7.20 -7.70 -5.90
N HIS A 15 6.52 -8.85 -5.93
CA HIS A 15 6.30 -9.69 -4.75
C HIS A 15 7.60 -10.23 -4.11
N ILE A 16 8.69 -10.35 -4.88
CA ILE A 16 10.03 -10.69 -4.37
C ILE A 16 10.84 -9.40 -4.11
N LEU A 17 10.77 -8.44 -5.04
CA LEU A 17 11.55 -7.21 -4.98
C LEU A 17 11.25 -6.37 -3.73
N LYS A 18 10.00 -6.37 -3.24
CA LYS A 18 9.61 -5.63 -2.02
C LYS A 18 10.46 -6.00 -0.80
N ASP A 19 10.90 -7.25 -0.69
CA ASP A 19 11.70 -7.73 0.43
C ASP A 19 13.21 -7.62 0.15
N ALA A 20 13.62 -7.81 -1.11
CA ALA A 20 15.03 -7.72 -1.51
C ALA A 20 15.54 -6.27 -1.63
N TRP A 21 14.69 -5.35 -2.08
CA TRP A 21 15.02 -3.96 -2.37
C TRP A 21 14.45 -3.01 -1.31
N CYS A 22 14.78 -3.30 -0.06
CA CYS A 22 14.21 -2.59 1.10
C CYS A 22 15.18 -1.57 1.74
N GLN A 23 16.42 -1.45 1.24
CA GLN A 23 17.43 -0.63 1.92
C GLN A 23 17.41 0.82 1.49
N LYS A 24 17.32 1.72 2.48
CA LYS A 24 17.33 3.17 2.28
C LYS A 24 18.47 3.66 1.38
N ALA A 25 19.69 3.14 1.58
CA ALA A 25 20.87 3.54 0.82
C ALA A 25 20.77 3.27 -0.70
N TYR A 26 19.87 2.36 -1.11
CA TYR A 26 19.70 1.98 -2.52
C TYR A 26 18.39 2.45 -3.13
N LEU A 27 17.60 3.26 -2.41
CA LEU A 27 16.30 3.74 -2.89
C LEU A 27 16.42 4.39 -4.28
N GLY A 28 17.43 5.26 -4.49
CA GLY A 28 17.59 5.97 -5.76
C GLY A 28 17.91 5.04 -6.93
N VAL A 29 18.91 4.18 -6.77
CA VAL A 29 19.35 3.25 -7.82
C VAL A 29 18.31 2.17 -8.13
N GLN A 30 17.61 1.65 -7.12
CA GLN A 30 16.52 0.68 -7.30
C GLN A 30 15.29 1.32 -7.96
N SER A 31 14.95 2.55 -7.57
CA SER A 31 13.86 3.29 -8.20
C SER A 31 14.15 3.58 -9.67
N ARG A 32 15.37 4.03 -9.98
CA ARG A 32 15.82 4.26 -11.35
C ARG A 32 15.73 2.98 -12.18
N ARG A 33 16.23 1.86 -11.66
CA ARG A 33 16.21 0.57 -12.37
C ARG A 33 14.79 0.11 -12.70
N LEU A 34 13.81 0.29 -11.81
CA LEU A 34 12.41 -0.02 -12.14
C LEU A 34 11.76 0.98 -13.10
N ALA A 35 12.21 2.24 -13.06
CA ALA A 35 11.69 3.27 -13.94
C ALA A 35 12.29 3.20 -15.36
N GLU A 36 13.27 2.33 -15.62
CA GLU A 36 13.78 2.10 -16.96
C GLU A 36 12.68 1.52 -17.89
N PRO A 37 12.69 1.85 -19.19
CA PRO A 37 11.62 1.47 -20.11
C PRO A 37 11.29 -0.03 -20.08
N GLY A 38 10.05 -0.34 -19.69
CA GLY A 38 9.52 -1.71 -19.65
C GLY A 38 9.90 -2.54 -18.42
N GLU A 39 10.80 -2.06 -17.56
CA GLU A 39 11.24 -2.83 -16.38
C GLU A 39 10.11 -2.97 -15.34
N LEU A 40 9.35 -1.89 -15.08
CA LEU A 40 8.16 -1.98 -14.23
C LEU A 40 7.10 -2.91 -14.83
N SER A 41 6.81 -2.81 -16.13
CA SER A 41 5.85 -3.67 -16.82
C SER A 41 6.27 -5.16 -16.71
N ASN A 42 7.56 -5.45 -16.87
CA ASN A 42 8.12 -6.79 -16.68
C ASN A 42 7.92 -7.29 -15.24
N ALA A 43 8.17 -6.44 -14.24
CA ALA A 43 7.96 -6.77 -12.84
C ALA A 43 6.48 -7.02 -12.51
N ILE A 44 5.56 -6.23 -13.08
CA ILE A 44 4.12 -6.42 -12.97
C ILE A 44 3.70 -7.74 -13.61
N ALA A 45 4.14 -8.03 -14.83
CA ALA A 45 3.82 -9.27 -15.52
C ALA A 45 4.32 -10.51 -14.76
N ALA A 46 5.56 -10.47 -14.27
CA ALA A 46 6.12 -11.54 -13.43
C ALA A 46 5.32 -11.73 -12.13
N THR A 47 4.89 -10.64 -11.49
CA THR A 47 4.06 -10.68 -10.29
C THR A 47 2.68 -11.26 -10.56
N PHE A 48 2.06 -10.89 -11.68
CA PHE A 48 0.76 -11.41 -12.10
C PHE A 48 0.82 -12.91 -12.36
N ALA A 49 1.88 -13.38 -12.99
CA ALA A 49 2.10 -14.81 -13.25
C ALA A 49 2.35 -15.60 -11.96
N ALA A 50 3.06 -15.02 -10.99
CA ALA A 50 3.36 -15.64 -9.71
C ALA A 50 2.22 -15.54 -8.67
N ALA A 51 1.25 -14.64 -8.88
CA ALA A 51 0.14 -14.43 -7.96
C ALA A 51 -0.71 -15.72 -7.81
N PRO A 52 -1.00 -16.16 -6.58
CA PRO A 52 -1.78 -17.37 -6.34
C PRO A 52 -3.18 -17.20 -6.95
N VAL A 53 -3.62 -18.21 -7.69
CA VAL A 53 -5.03 -18.32 -8.09
C VAL A 53 -5.80 -18.81 -6.88
N ARG A 54 -6.77 -18.02 -6.44
CA ARG A 54 -7.56 -18.35 -5.26
C ARG A 54 -8.84 -19.08 -5.62
N HIS A 55 -9.15 -20.13 -4.87
CA HIS A 55 -10.39 -20.91 -5.03
C HIS A 55 -11.37 -20.69 -3.88
N GLN A 56 -10.91 -20.07 -2.80
CA GLN A 56 -11.66 -19.81 -1.58
C GLN A 56 -12.11 -18.34 -1.48
N GLY A 57 -13.07 -18.07 -0.60
CA GLY A 57 -13.58 -16.72 -0.35
C GLY A 57 -12.57 -15.78 0.33
N TYR A 58 -12.61 -14.49 0.01
CA TYR A 58 -11.67 -13.46 0.48
C TYR A 58 -11.91 -12.99 1.91
N ARG A 59 -13.04 -13.37 2.51
CA ARG A 59 -13.39 -13.04 3.91
C ARG A 59 -13.37 -11.52 4.15
N LEU A 60 -14.03 -10.76 3.29
CA LEU A 60 -14.10 -9.29 3.39
C LEU A 60 -14.86 -8.78 4.63
N GLU A 61 -15.60 -9.67 5.31
CA GLU A 61 -16.38 -9.37 6.51
C GLU A 61 -15.66 -9.73 7.81
N ARG A 62 -14.32 -9.72 7.82
CA ARG A 62 -13.57 -9.96 9.06
C ARG A 62 -13.96 -8.96 10.13
N SER A 63 -14.43 -9.47 11.27
CA SER A 63 -14.53 -8.66 12.47
C SER A 63 -13.13 -8.29 12.92
N PRO A 64 -12.84 -7.00 13.17
CA PRO A 64 -11.58 -6.60 13.78
C PRO A 64 -11.29 -7.36 15.09
N ALA A 65 -12.33 -7.79 15.81
CA ALA A 65 -12.17 -8.52 17.07
C ALA A 65 -11.75 -9.99 16.91
N GLU A 66 -11.91 -10.62 15.73
CA GLU A 66 -11.82 -12.09 15.62
C GLU A 66 -10.41 -12.65 15.41
N ALA A 67 -9.38 -11.83 15.19
CA ALA A 67 -8.03 -12.34 14.94
C ALA A 67 -6.87 -11.35 15.20
N ILE A 68 -7.12 -10.20 15.84
CA ILE A 68 -6.03 -9.28 16.15
C ILE A 68 -5.22 -9.89 17.31
N HIS A 69 -4.00 -10.33 17.03
CA HIS A 69 -2.99 -10.43 18.08
C HIS A 69 -2.82 -9.02 18.66
N VAL A 70 -3.52 -8.75 19.76
CA VAL A 70 -3.68 -7.44 20.40
C VAL A 70 -2.34 -6.79 20.76
N SER A 71 -1.23 -7.53 20.70
CA SER A 71 0.13 -7.03 20.87
C SER A 71 0.67 -6.24 19.67
N GLU A 72 0.15 -6.42 18.46
CA GLU A 72 0.68 -5.75 17.25
C GLU A 72 -0.02 -4.40 17.01
N GLN A 73 0.71 -3.31 17.28
CA GLN A 73 0.23 -1.93 17.11
C GLN A 73 -0.32 -1.64 15.71
N GLU A 74 0.29 -2.23 14.68
CA GLU A 74 -0.13 -2.08 13.28
C GLU A 74 -1.55 -2.63 13.05
N ARG A 75 -1.84 -3.83 13.57
CA ARG A 75 -3.18 -4.44 13.48
C ARG A 75 -4.26 -3.64 14.19
N ARG A 76 -3.93 -3.04 15.34
CA ARG A 76 -4.86 -2.15 16.05
C ARG A 76 -5.12 -0.87 15.25
N LEU A 77 -4.09 -0.33 14.61
CA LEU A 77 -4.23 0.86 13.76
C LEU A 77 -5.08 0.56 12.50
N GLU A 78 -4.88 -0.58 11.84
CA GLU A 78 -5.74 -1.02 10.72
C GLU A 78 -7.21 -1.09 11.14
N ALA A 79 -7.50 -1.72 12.28
CA ALA A 79 -8.85 -1.84 12.82
C ALA A 79 -9.47 -0.49 13.14
N ALA A 80 -8.71 0.41 13.77
CA ALA A 80 -9.16 1.74 14.13
C ALA A 80 -9.43 2.61 12.88
N LEU A 81 -8.55 2.51 11.86
CA LEU A 81 -8.77 3.14 10.55
C LEU A 81 -10.05 2.62 9.91
N LEU A 82 -10.27 1.29 9.85
CA LEU A 82 -11.48 0.69 9.30
C LEU A 82 -12.73 1.09 10.09
N GLN A 83 -12.67 1.12 11.42
CA GLN A 83 -13.79 1.55 12.26
C GLN A 83 -14.20 2.99 11.92
N ARG A 84 -13.22 3.90 11.82
CA ARG A 84 -13.50 5.28 11.45
C ARG A 84 -13.95 5.41 10.00
N TRP A 85 -13.05 5.19 9.05
CA TRP A 85 -13.32 5.47 7.63
C TRP A 85 -14.15 4.40 6.92
N GLY A 86 -14.51 3.30 7.60
CA GLY A 86 -15.52 2.35 7.14
C GLY A 86 -16.93 2.67 7.64
N SER A 87 -17.09 3.68 8.51
CA SER A 87 -18.42 4.10 9.00
C SER A 87 -19.17 4.97 7.99
N PRO A 88 -20.52 4.87 7.92
CA PRO A 88 -21.34 5.79 7.14
C PRO A 88 -21.15 7.25 7.60
N GLY A 89 -21.25 8.19 6.67
CA GLY A 89 -21.20 9.62 6.98
C GLY A 89 -19.79 10.21 7.13
N MET A 90 -18.74 9.38 7.08
CA MET A 90 -17.37 9.89 6.99
C MET A 90 -17.08 10.49 5.62
N TRP A 91 -16.33 11.60 5.63
CA TRP A 91 -15.92 12.27 4.40
C TRP A 91 -14.91 11.42 3.62
N PRO A 92 -15.04 11.39 2.28
CA PRO A 92 -14.02 10.80 1.41
C PRO A 92 -12.64 11.39 1.68
N THR A 93 -11.62 10.54 1.65
CA THR A 93 -10.23 10.95 1.69
C THR A 93 -9.78 11.26 0.26
N SER A 94 -9.74 12.55 -0.10
CA SER A 94 -9.37 12.99 -1.45
C SER A 94 -8.01 12.43 -1.87
N GLY A 95 -7.95 11.80 -3.05
CA GLY A 95 -6.74 11.12 -3.56
C GLY A 95 -6.44 9.75 -2.92
N GLY A 96 -7.24 9.31 -1.95
CA GLY A 96 -7.11 8.01 -1.28
C GLY A 96 -8.32 7.12 -1.57
N TRP A 97 -9.29 7.10 -0.66
CA TRP A 97 -10.50 6.29 -0.74
C TRP A 97 -11.76 7.09 -0.40
N GLY A 98 -12.90 6.66 -0.92
CA GLY A 98 -14.23 7.12 -0.48
C GLY A 98 -14.62 6.49 0.86
N ARG A 99 -14.42 5.18 1.01
CA ARG A 99 -14.71 4.43 2.25
C ARG A 99 -13.76 3.26 2.41
N LEU A 100 -13.38 2.91 3.64
CA LEU A 100 -12.69 1.64 3.91
C LEU A 100 -13.70 0.50 4.02
N VAL A 101 -13.37 -0.65 3.44
CA VAL A 101 -14.31 -1.75 3.21
C VAL A 101 -13.92 -3.01 3.99
N ALA A 102 -12.62 -3.30 4.03
CA ALA A 102 -12.07 -4.48 4.69
C ALA A 102 -10.65 -4.21 5.20
N CYS A 103 -10.24 -5.01 6.18
CA CYS A 103 -8.86 -5.08 6.67
C CYS A 103 -8.37 -6.54 6.59
N GLN A 104 -7.06 -6.74 6.52
CA GLN A 104 -6.44 -8.06 6.53
C GLN A 104 -6.99 -9.00 5.46
N VAL A 105 -6.92 -8.49 4.22
CA VAL A 105 -7.07 -9.05 2.88
C VAL A 105 -6.29 -10.31 2.48
N PRO A 106 -6.64 -11.59 2.76
CA PRO A 106 -5.72 -12.70 2.41
C PRO A 106 -5.49 -12.82 0.90
N LEU A 107 -4.23 -12.77 0.46
CA LEU A 107 -3.85 -12.94 -0.94
C LEU A 107 -3.39 -14.35 -1.31
N PHE A 108 -3.24 -15.22 -0.32
CA PHE A 108 -2.85 -16.61 -0.51
C PHE A 108 -4.05 -17.56 -0.40
N ASP A 109 -3.88 -18.77 -0.93
CA ASP A 109 -4.80 -19.88 -0.70
C ASP A 109 -4.44 -20.61 0.62
N GLN A 110 -5.42 -21.16 1.34
CA GLN A 110 -5.26 -21.64 2.73
C GLN A 110 -4.12 -22.66 2.94
N ALA A 111 -3.68 -23.33 1.87
CA ALA A 111 -2.63 -24.35 1.93
C ALA A 111 -1.20 -23.77 2.04
N VAL A 112 -0.88 -22.62 1.42
CA VAL A 112 0.51 -22.14 1.33
C VAL A 112 0.55 -20.61 1.15
N ARG A 113 1.25 -19.89 2.04
CA ARG A 113 1.46 -18.44 1.90
C ARG A 113 2.42 -18.08 0.76
N ALA A 114 3.48 -18.87 0.53
CA ALA A 114 4.44 -18.70 -0.58
C ALA A 114 4.93 -17.25 -0.80
N GLY A 115 5.18 -16.50 0.28
CA GLY A 115 5.61 -15.09 0.22
C GLY A 115 4.48 -14.06 0.07
N TRP A 116 3.23 -14.51 -0.08
CA TRP A 116 2.06 -13.64 -0.14
C TRP A 116 1.48 -13.38 1.24
N GLY A 117 1.19 -12.11 1.50
CA GLY A 117 0.68 -11.61 2.77
C GLY A 117 -0.82 -11.33 2.76
N TYR A 118 -1.18 -10.30 3.51
CA TYR A 118 -2.52 -9.75 3.57
C TYR A 118 -2.46 -8.31 3.04
N ILE A 119 -3.50 -7.88 2.34
CA ILE A 119 -3.73 -6.44 2.15
C ILE A 119 -4.11 -5.86 3.51
N ASP A 120 -3.36 -4.86 3.99
CA ASP A 120 -3.65 -4.24 5.28
C ASP A 120 -5.06 -3.67 5.33
N LEU A 121 -5.38 -2.82 4.35
CA LEU A 121 -6.68 -2.18 4.20
C LEU A 121 -7.11 -2.13 2.73
N LEU A 122 -8.40 -2.35 2.49
CA LEU A 122 -9.04 -2.13 1.19
C LEU A 122 -10.04 -1.00 1.29
N GLY A 123 -9.84 0.02 0.46
CA GLY A 123 -10.79 1.10 0.24
C GLY A 123 -11.60 0.92 -1.04
N VAL A 124 -12.67 1.69 -1.18
CA VAL A 124 -13.41 1.90 -2.44
C VAL A 124 -13.34 3.36 -2.84
N THR A 125 -13.00 3.65 -4.10
CA THR A 125 -13.02 5.02 -4.63
C THR A 125 -14.44 5.47 -5.00
N ALA A 126 -14.61 6.74 -5.37
CA ALA A 126 -15.90 7.25 -5.85
C ALA A 126 -16.36 6.55 -7.15
N GLU A 127 -15.41 6.01 -7.92
CA GLU A 127 -15.61 5.26 -9.15
C GLU A 127 -15.79 3.75 -8.94
N GLY A 128 -15.98 3.29 -7.69
CA GLY A 128 -16.17 1.88 -7.37
C GLY A 128 -14.92 1.01 -7.51
N LEU A 129 -13.74 1.60 -7.72
CA LEU A 129 -12.47 0.87 -7.80
C LEU A 129 -12.01 0.45 -6.40
N PRO A 130 -11.47 -0.76 -6.21
CA PRO A 130 -10.73 -1.10 -5.01
C PRO A 130 -9.44 -0.26 -4.95
N ALA A 131 -9.17 0.33 -3.79
CA ALA A 131 -7.91 0.99 -3.47
C ALA A 131 -7.13 0.12 -2.47
N VAL A 132 -5.91 -0.25 -2.82
CA VAL A 132 -5.01 -1.00 -1.93
C VAL A 132 -4.33 -0.01 -1.02
N VAL A 133 -4.59 -0.12 0.27
CA VAL A 133 -4.02 0.74 1.30
C VAL A 133 -3.00 -0.06 2.09
N GLU A 134 -1.74 0.30 1.92
CA GLU A 134 -0.61 -0.27 2.67
C GLU A 134 -0.33 0.62 3.88
N LEU A 135 -0.18 0.01 5.06
CA LEU A 135 0.12 0.73 6.29
C LEU A 135 1.57 0.49 6.71
N LYS A 136 2.19 1.47 7.36
CA LYS A 136 3.42 1.25 8.13
C LYS A 136 3.28 1.83 9.52
N LYS A 137 3.88 1.14 10.49
CA LYS A 137 3.96 1.61 11.88
C LYS A 137 4.94 2.77 12.06
N ALA A 138 4.79 3.46 13.18
CA ALA A 138 5.79 4.43 13.63
C ALA A 138 7.13 3.71 13.87
N PRO A 139 8.26 4.30 13.46
CA PRO A 139 9.55 3.71 13.74
C PRO A 139 9.84 3.75 15.25
N THR A 140 10.58 2.76 15.75
CA THR A 140 10.93 2.67 17.17
C THR A 140 11.89 3.81 17.55
N ALA A 141 11.60 4.56 18.61
CA ALA A 141 12.54 5.54 19.14
C ALA A 141 13.69 4.84 19.90
N LEU A 142 14.91 5.28 19.64
CA LEU A 142 16.14 4.85 20.31
C LEU A 142 16.47 5.79 21.47
N ALA A 143 17.32 5.32 22.39
CA ALA A 143 17.69 6.07 23.60
C ALA A 143 18.39 7.41 23.31
N ASP A 144 18.99 7.56 22.13
CA ASP A 144 19.66 8.77 21.66
C ASP A 144 18.73 9.74 20.90
N GLY A 145 17.42 9.46 20.87
CA GLY A 145 16.43 10.26 20.15
C GLY A 145 16.39 10.01 18.65
N GLN A 146 17.21 9.09 18.12
CA GLN A 146 17.06 8.62 16.75
C GLN A 146 15.93 7.60 16.64
N THR A 147 15.46 7.33 15.43
CA THR A 147 14.50 6.25 15.16
C THR A 147 15.22 4.98 14.68
N ALA A 148 14.56 3.83 14.69
CA ALA A 148 14.99 2.61 14.01
C ALA A 148 13.96 2.25 12.94
N ALA A 149 13.95 3.02 11.84
CA ALA A 149 13.11 2.73 10.68
C ALA A 149 13.75 1.61 9.85
N THR A 150 13.08 0.45 9.80
CA THR A 150 13.47 -0.68 8.94
C THR A 150 12.78 -0.67 7.58
N GLU A 151 11.76 0.17 7.43
CA GLU A 151 10.87 0.23 6.28
C GLU A 151 11.13 1.49 5.44
N THR A 152 10.84 1.44 4.15
CA THR A 152 11.06 2.54 3.21
C THR A 152 9.80 2.86 2.41
N PRO A 153 9.59 4.13 1.98
CA PRO A 153 8.50 4.49 1.07
C PRO A 153 8.52 3.65 -0.20
N PHE A 154 9.71 3.30 -0.68
CA PHE A 154 9.88 2.44 -1.85
C PHE A 154 9.33 1.04 -1.61
N ARG A 155 9.74 0.35 -0.54
CA ARG A 155 9.20 -0.97 -0.17
C ARG A 155 7.69 -0.95 -0.03
N MET A 156 7.16 0.08 0.62
CA MET A 156 5.72 0.26 0.85
C MET A 156 4.94 0.33 -0.47
N VAL A 157 5.45 1.08 -1.46
CA VAL A 157 4.84 1.13 -2.80
C VAL A 157 4.95 -0.22 -3.52
N LEU A 158 6.11 -0.90 -3.44
CA LEU A 158 6.26 -2.21 -4.06
C LEU A 158 5.29 -3.25 -3.47
N GLU A 159 5.06 -3.21 -2.16
CA GLU A 159 4.14 -4.10 -1.47
C GLU A 159 2.68 -3.85 -1.90
N ALA A 160 2.24 -2.59 -1.85
CA ALA A 160 0.91 -2.20 -2.34
C ALA A 160 0.70 -2.61 -3.81
N ALA A 161 1.71 -2.40 -4.66
CA ALA A 161 1.66 -2.76 -6.06
C ALA A 161 1.57 -4.28 -6.28
N ALA A 162 2.37 -5.06 -5.54
CA ALA A 162 2.29 -6.52 -5.63
C ALA A 162 0.89 -7.04 -5.26
N TYR A 163 0.29 -6.45 -4.24
CA TYR A 163 -1.05 -6.77 -3.79
C TYR A 163 -2.14 -6.37 -4.78
N ALA A 164 -2.03 -5.18 -5.36
CA ALA A 164 -2.92 -4.74 -6.44
C ALA A 164 -2.86 -5.68 -7.65
N VAL A 165 -1.66 -6.10 -8.05
CA VAL A 165 -1.47 -7.04 -9.17
C VAL A 165 -2.10 -8.41 -8.86
N ALA A 166 -1.94 -8.93 -7.64
CA ALA A 166 -2.62 -10.16 -7.22
C ALA A 166 -4.15 -10.02 -7.19
N LEU A 167 -4.66 -8.84 -6.81
CA LEU A 167 -6.08 -8.55 -6.87
C LEU A 167 -6.59 -8.52 -8.32
N ARG A 168 -5.86 -7.89 -9.24
CA ARG A 168 -6.18 -7.91 -10.68
C ARG A 168 -6.23 -9.34 -11.22
N ARG A 169 -5.25 -10.18 -10.86
CA ARG A 169 -5.19 -11.60 -11.27
C ARG A 169 -6.43 -12.38 -10.90
N ASN A 170 -6.99 -12.10 -9.73
CA ASN A 170 -8.12 -12.84 -9.20
C ASN A 170 -9.45 -12.07 -9.28
N TRP A 171 -9.52 -11.00 -10.08
CA TRP A 171 -10.66 -10.08 -10.07
C TRP A 171 -11.99 -10.77 -10.38
N GLU A 172 -12.01 -11.71 -11.31
CA GLU A 172 -13.25 -12.44 -11.67
C GLU A 172 -13.86 -13.18 -10.47
N ILE A 173 -13.01 -13.69 -9.59
CA ILE A 173 -13.42 -14.43 -8.37
C ILE A 173 -13.70 -13.45 -7.23
N PHE A 174 -12.90 -12.38 -7.12
CA PHE A 174 -13.03 -11.37 -6.06
C PHE A 174 -14.26 -10.47 -6.24
N ARG A 175 -14.59 -10.11 -7.48
CA ARG A 175 -15.59 -9.09 -7.82
C ARG A 175 -16.98 -9.37 -7.24
N PRO A 176 -17.54 -10.61 -7.31
CA PRO A 176 -18.84 -10.89 -6.69
C PRO A 176 -18.84 -10.65 -5.17
N GLU A 177 -17.79 -11.08 -4.47
CA GLU A 177 -17.65 -10.84 -3.02
C GLU A 177 -17.48 -9.35 -2.72
N TRP A 178 -16.72 -8.63 -3.55
CA TRP A 178 -16.57 -7.18 -3.43
C TRP A 178 -17.91 -6.46 -3.55
N ILE A 179 -18.69 -6.75 -4.58
CA ILE A 179 -20.03 -6.16 -4.78
C ILE A 179 -20.95 -6.52 -3.62
N ALA A 180 -20.97 -7.77 -3.18
CA ALA A 180 -21.75 -8.20 -2.03
C ALA A 180 -21.38 -7.40 -0.78
N ARG A 181 -20.07 -7.24 -0.52
CA ARG A 181 -19.58 -6.46 0.61
C ARG A 181 -19.98 -4.99 0.52
N LEU A 182 -19.83 -4.35 -0.64
CA LEU A 182 -20.22 -2.95 -0.84
C LEU A 182 -21.72 -2.73 -0.59
N ASN A 183 -22.57 -3.67 -1.00
CA ASN A 183 -24.00 -3.66 -0.67
C ASN A 183 -24.22 -3.78 0.85
N THR A 184 -23.57 -4.74 1.52
CA THR A 184 -23.71 -4.96 2.97
C THR A 184 -23.37 -3.71 3.79
N ILE A 185 -22.32 -2.97 3.41
CA ILE A 185 -21.94 -1.75 4.13
C ILE A 185 -22.74 -0.51 3.69
N GLY A 186 -23.66 -0.66 2.73
CA GLY A 186 -24.57 0.40 2.28
C GLY A 186 -23.90 1.50 1.45
N LEU A 187 -23.02 1.15 0.50
CA LEU A 187 -22.57 2.12 -0.50
C LEU A 187 -23.73 2.48 -1.45
N PRO A 188 -23.76 3.71 -2.01
CA PRO A 188 -24.76 4.08 -3.00
C PRO A 188 -24.71 3.18 -4.23
N ASP A 189 -25.88 2.84 -4.79
CA ASP A 189 -26.00 2.05 -6.03
C ASP A 189 -25.20 2.67 -7.20
N SER A 190 -25.08 3.99 -7.23
CA SER A 190 -24.27 4.72 -8.22
C SER A 190 -22.78 4.40 -8.14
N VAL A 191 -22.23 4.09 -6.96
CA VAL A 191 -20.84 3.65 -6.79
C VAL A 191 -20.71 2.17 -7.17
N ILE A 192 -21.67 1.34 -6.74
CA ILE A 192 -21.67 -0.10 -7.03
C ILE A 192 -21.80 -0.36 -8.54
N ALA A 193 -22.60 0.42 -9.25
CA ALA A 193 -22.76 0.34 -10.70
C ALA A 193 -21.47 0.66 -11.48
N GLN A 194 -20.50 1.35 -10.87
CA GLN A 194 -19.21 1.67 -11.48
C GLN A 194 -18.15 0.58 -11.26
N VAL A 195 -18.41 -0.43 -10.42
CA VAL A 195 -17.48 -1.54 -10.18
C VAL A 195 -17.17 -2.26 -11.51
N PRO A 196 -15.92 -2.23 -11.99
CA PRO A 196 -15.63 -2.61 -13.36
C PRO A 196 -15.72 -4.13 -13.55
N LEU A 197 -16.05 -4.56 -14.77
CA LEU A 197 -16.03 -5.98 -15.13
C LEU A 197 -14.60 -6.54 -15.15
N LYS A 198 -13.63 -5.73 -15.56
CA LYS A 198 -12.19 -6.03 -15.54
C LYS A 198 -11.45 -5.00 -14.70
N LEU A 199 -10.58 -5.45 -13.81
CA LEU A 199 -9.80 -4.55 -12.96
C LEU A 199 -8.47 -4.20 -13.62
N GLU A 200 -8.48 -3.12 -14.39
CA GLU A 200 -7.27 -2.60 -15.05
C GLU A 200 -6.55 -1.55 -14.19
N ARG A 201 -7.31 -0.75 -13.43
CA ARG A 201 -6.76 0.32 -12.57
C ARG A 201 -6.99 0.01 -11.10
N VAL A 202 -5.95 0.17 -10.29
CA VAL A 202 -5.99 -0.05 -8.84
C VAL A 202 -5.14 1.02 -8.15
N PRO A 203 -5.76 2.00 -7.48
CA PRO A 203 -5.00 2.97 -6.71
C PRO A 203 -4.22 2.34 -5.56
N LEU A 204 -2.99 2.82 -5.39
CA LEU A 204 -2.06 2.42 -4.34
C LEU A 204 -1.97 3.56 -3.34
N VAL A 205 -2.33 3.31 -2.08
CA VAL A 205 -2.35 4.32 -1.03
C VAL A 205 -1.37 3.93 0.05
N ALA A 206 -0.30 4.70 0.20
CA ALA A 206 0.72 4.50 1.21
C ALA A 206 0.40 5.36 2.45
N VAL A 207 -0.03 4.72 3.55
CA VAL A 207 -0.36 5.39 4.82
C VAL A 207 0.67 5.08 5.91
N ALA A 208 1.24 6.10 6.54
CA ALA A 208 2.12 5.90 7.70
C ALA A 208 2.04 7.09 8.68
N PRO A 209 2.46 6.94 9.95
CA PRO A 209 2.53 8.06 10.88
C PRO A 209 3.50 9.16 10.42
N ALA A 210 3.28 10.40 10.87
CA ALA A 210 4.18 11.52 10.58
C ALA A 210 5.65 11.23 10.92
N SER A 211 5.90 10.50 12.02
CA SER A 211 7.25 10.08 12.44
C SER A 211 7.94 9.17 11.43
N PHE A 212 7.19 8.36 10.67
CA PHE A 212 7.76 7.58 9.57
C PHE A 212 8.22 8.50 8.44
N TRP A 213 7.38 9.44 8.00
CA TRP A 213 7.68 10.32 6.86
C TRP A 213 8.82 11.30 7.13
N ILE A 214 8.91 11.84 8.36
CA ILE A 214 9.93 12.80 8.77
C ILE A 214 11.37 12.26 8.61
N ASP A 215 11.57 10.94 8.76
CA ASP A 215 12.88 10.29 8.56
C ASP A 215 13.38 10.31 7.10
N TRP A 216 12.51 10.67 6.17
CA TRP A 216 12.79 10.78 4.75
C TRP A 216 12.92 12.23 4.29
N LEU A 217 12.25 13.17 4.94
CA LEU A 217 12.31 14.58 4.54
C LEU A 217 13.70 15.19 4.81
N PRO A 218 14.21 16.09 3.93
CA PRO A 218 15.55 16.67 4.01
C PRO A 218 15.76 17.65 5.19
N VAL A 219 14.90 17.58 6.21
CA VAL A 219 14.93 18.37 7.44
C VAL A 219 15.53 17.61 8.62
N THR A 220 15.73 16.29 8.49
CA THR A 220 16.39 15.45 9.50
C THR A 220 17.77 14.99 9.02
N ALA A 221 18.68 14.69 9.95
CA ALA A 221 20.00 14.13 9.61
C ALA A 221 19.88 12.85 8.77
N LYS A 222 18.86 12.04 9.03
CA LYS A 222 18.55 10.85 8.23
C LYS A 222 18.03 11.21 6.86
N GLY A 223 17.09 12.14 6.74
CA GLY A 223 16.53 12.53 5.45
C GLY A 223 17.55 13.24 4.56
N GLN A 224 18.53 13.96 5.13
CA GLN A 224 19.65 14.57 4.40
C GLN A 224 20.53 13.55 3.66
N THR A 225 20.47 12.26 4.03
CA THR A 225 21.14 11.18 3.28
C THR A 225 20.42 10.80 1.98
N VAL A 226 19.18 11.28 1.77
CA VAL A 226 18.39 11.04 0.57
C VAL A 226 18.62 12.22 -0.38
N THR A 227 19.40 11.97 -1.42
CA THR A 227 19.81 13.01 -2.38
C THR A 227 18.67 13.44 -3.31
N ASP A 228 18.81 14.61 -3.93
CA ASP A 228 17.86 15.10 -4.94
C ASP A 228 17.70 14.13 -6.11
N GLU A 229 18.81 13.53 -6.57
CA GLU A 229 18.83 12.49 -7.60
C GLU A 229 18.04 11.24 -7.17
N THR A 230 18.09 10.90 -5.88
CA THR A 230 17.31 9.79 -5.32
C THR A 230 15.82 10.11 -5.37
N TRP A 231 15.42 11.32 -5.00
CA TRP A 231 14.03 11.76 -5.07
C TRP A 231 13.51 11.86 -6.50
N GLU A 232 14.33 12.34 -7.43
CA GLU A 232 14.01 12.35 -8.85
C GLU A 232 13.76 10.93 -9.37
N SER A 233 14.66 9.99 -9.06
CA SER A 233 14.51 8.59 -9.47
C SER A 233 13.23 7.96 -8.91
N PHE A 234 12.86 8.28 -7.66
CA PHE A 234 11.62 7.79 -7.07
C PHE A 234 10.37 8.42 -7.69
N ARG A 235 10.39 9.73 -8.03
CA ARG A 235 9.29 10.38 -8.76
C ARG A 235 9.09 9.82 -10.16
N LEU A 236 10.18 9.53 -10.87
CA LEU A 236 10.11 8.88 -12.18
C LEU A 236 9.39 7.53 -12.05
N LEU A 237 9.74 6.73 -11.04
CA LEU A 237 9.04 5.49 -10.77
C LEU A 237 7.55 5.68 -10.46
N MET A 238 7.16 6.70 -9.67
CA MET A 238 5.73 6.99 -9.43
C MET A 238 4.98 7.29 -10.73
N SER A 239 5.65 7.97 -11.67
CA SER A 239 5.09 8.26 -12.99
C SER A 239 4.95 7.00 -13.85
N GLU A 240 5.88 6.04 -13.74
CA GLU A 240 5.74 4.73 -14.40
C GLU A 240 4.59 3.91 -13.80
N PHE A 241 4.40 3.93 -12.48
CA PHE A 241 3.25 3.29 -11.84
C PHE A 241 1.91 3.87 -12.34
N GLU A 242 1.80 5.18 -12.51
CA GLU A 242 0.62 5.81 -13.10
C GLU A 242 0.32 5.27 -14.51
N LYS A 243 1.35 5.17 -15.37
CA LYS A 243 1.22 4.62 -16.73
C LYS A 243 0.77 3.16 -16.73
N GLU A 244 1.12 2.40 -15.70
CA GLU A 244 0.71 1.01 -15.47
C GLU A 244 -0.64 0.87 -14.74
N ASN A 245 -1.42 1.95 -14.68
CA ASN A 245 -2.72 2.05 -14.03
C ASN A 245 -2.69 1.76 -12.51
N LEU A 246 -1.55 2.02 -11.87
CA LEU A 246 -1.31 1.86 -10.43
C LEU A 246 -0.99 3.22 -9.78
N PRO A 247 -1.89 4.23 -9.87
CA PRO A 247 -1.62 5.57 -9.34
C PRO A 247 -1.28 5.50 -7.85
N VAL A 248 -0.21 6.19 -7.43
CA VAL A 248 0.30 6.16 -6.06
C VAL A 248 -0.05 7.45 -5.32
N SER A 249 -0.58 7.34 -4.10
CA SER A 249 -0.80 8.46 -3.20
C SER A 249 -0.24 8.19 -1.80
N PHE A 250 0.18 9.25 -1.11
CA PHE A 250 0.85 9.17 0.19
C PHE A 250 0.08 9.96 1.24
N PHE A 251 -0.08 9.36 2.42
CA PHE A 251 -0.84 9.94 3.52
C PHE A 251 -0.12 9.78 4.85
N SER A 252 -0.20 10.83 5.66
CA SER A 252 0.14 10.77 7.08
C SER A 252 -1.10 10.44 7.89
N VAL A 253 -0.98 9.48 8.82
CA VAL A 253 -1.97 9.24 9.88
C VAL A 253 -1.48 9.80 11.21
N SER A 254 -2.37 10.37 12.00
CA SER A 254 -2.11 10.82 13.37
C SER A 254 -3.25 10.41 14.30
N GLY A 255 -3.03 10.52 15.61
CA GLY A 255 -3.97 10.04 16.64
C GLY A 255 -3.52 8.71 17.27
N HIS A 256 -4.41 8.09 18.02
CA HIS A 256 -4.13 6.88 18.80
C HIS A 256 -5.01 5.71 18.29
N ASP A 257 -4.44 4.51 18.17
CA ASP A 257 -5.15 3.30 17.71
C ASP A 257 -6.33 2.91 18.62
N LEU A 258 -6.22 3.20 19.92
CA LEU A 258 -7.30 3.04 20.90
C LEU A 258 -8.40 4.13 20.85
N ASP A 259 -8.22 5.20 20.08
CA ASP A 259 -9.21 6.26 19.91
C ASP A 259 -9.47 6.50 18.41
N PRO A 260 -10.31 5.66 17.77
CA PRO A 260 -10.64 5.81 16.35
C PRO A 260 -11.16 7.21 16.02
N ASP A 261 -11.98 7.81 16.88
CA ASP A 261 -12.57 9.15 16.69
C ASP A 261 -11.55 10.30 16.86
N GLY A 262 -10.38 10.00 17.44
CA GLY A 262 -9.21 10.88 17.48
C GLY A 262 -8.26 10.75 16.28
N LEU A 263 -8.42 9.74 15.42
CA LEU A 263 -7.55 9.56 14.25
C LEU A 263 -7.69 10.69 13.22
N ALA A 264 -6.63 11.09 12.55
CA ALA A 264 -6.70 12.00 11.41
C ALA A 264 -5.84 11.49 10.27
N ILE A 265 -6.24 11.83 9.05
CA ILE A 265 -5.49 11.50 7.85
C ILE A 265 -5.23 12.77 7.05
N GLN A 266 -4.01 12.94 6.58
CA GLN A 266 -3.59 14.10 5.82
C GLN A 266 -2.84 13.65 4.56
N PRO A 267 -3.25 14.09 3.35
CA PRO A 267 -2.49 13.83 2.14
C PRO A 267 -1.13 14.53 2.22
N LEU A 268 -0.07 13.82 1.83
CA LEU A 268 1.27 14.38 1.72
C LEU A 268 1.43 15.05 0.35
N ILE A 269 0.82 16.22 0.20
CA ILE A 269 0.88 17.01 -1.03
C ILE A 269 2.35 17.34 -1.34
N GLY A 270 2.77 16.99 -2.56
CA GLY A 270 4.14 17.21 -3.02
C GLY A 270 5.14 16.15 -2.58
N PHE A 271 4.72 15.05 -1.94
CA PHE A 271 5.58 13.88 -1.76
C PHE A 271 5.48 12.93 -2.98
N PRO A 272 6.58 12.42 -3.54
CA PRO A 272 7.98 12.69 -3.16
C PRO A 272 8.43 14.13 -3.49
N PRO A 273 9.20 14.80 -2.61
CA PRO A 273 9.45 16.25 -2.65
C PRO A 273 10.18 16.71 -3.90
N CYS A 274 9.57 17.61 -4.70
CA CYS A 274 10.29 18.34 -5.75
C CYS A 274 11.38 19.21 -5.12
N THR A 275 12.62 18.97 -5.50
CA THR A 275 13.75 19.80 -5.11
C THR A 275 13.79 21.02 -6.04
N ARG A 276 14.14 22.18 -5.49
CA ARG A 276 14.26 23.44 -6.22
C ARG A 276 15.64 23.60 -6.80
#